data_AF-A0ABD1F7R4-F1
#
_entry.id   AF-A0ABD1F7R4-F1
#
_cell.length_a   1.000
_cell.length_b   1.000
_cell.length_c   1.000
_cell.angle_alpha   90.00
_cell.angle_beta   90.00
_cell.angle_gamma   90.00
#
_symmetry.space_group_name_H-M   'P 1'
#
loop_
_entity.id
_entity.type
_entity.pdbx_description
1 polymer ?
#
loop_
_entity_poly.entity_id
_entity_poly.type
_entity_poly.pdbx_seq_one_letter_code
_entity_poly.pdbx_strand_id
1 'polypeptide(L)'
;TPRYYIPECDKLYGKKLVESRHVLNVTEKLDGKNCMIQGSVLSQVKINQSDYKVQIKLTEDRSVWETICTCLAGNSKQGCKHSAAVCIFVNEEYTSSKTNLPLTWNKPSESQREKYKKGCKINTLFSPKIQMSSDNFSFQQIENVPESYYSINCAFTKYLKVENSVKELETLQKVMKKKREKLLNVCKALYELQFKVAFYCYESIINNDNLKIKMTRLQCPENLKKCMIH
;
A
#
# COMPACT_ATOMS: atom_id res chain seq x y z
N THR A 1 -42.92 3.97 -21.23
CA THR A 1 -41.47 3.75 -21.45
C THR A 1 -40.83 3.41 -20.11
N PRO A 2 -40.00 2.35 -20.02
CA PRO A 2 -39.36 2.00 -18.76
C PRO A 2 -38.43 3.15 -18.36
N ARG A 3 -38.74 3.83 -17.26
CA ARG A 3 -37.86 4.85 -16.69
C ARG A 3 -36.64 4.16 -16.11
N TYR A 4 -35.45 4.60 -16.48
CA TYR A 4 -34.21 4.14 -15.86
C TYR A 4 -34.31 4.36 -14.35
N TYR A 5 -34.12 3.28 -13.56
CA TYR A 5 -34.29 3.30 -12.12
C TYR A 5 -32.96 3.04 -11.44
N ILE A 6 -32.58 3.95 -10.53
CA ILE A 6 -31.46 3.78 -9.62
C ILE A 6 -32.03 3.47 -8.23
N PRO A 7 -31.63 2.37 -7.57
CA PRO A 7 -32.02 2.05 -6.21
C PRO A 7 -31.75 3.19 -5.22
N GLU A 8 -32.63 3.36 -4.23
CA GLU A 8 -32.46 4.39 -3.19
C GLU A 8 -31.14 4.25 -2.41
N CYS A 9 -30.68 3.02 -2.18
CA CYS A 9 -29.40 2.78 -1.54
C CYS A 9 -28.22 3.35 -2.37
N ASP A 10 -28.25 3.17 -3.69
CA ASP A 10 -27.23 3.71 -4.59
C ASP A 10 -27.31 5.24 -4.69
N LYS A 11 -28.50 5.83 -4.62
CA LYS A 11 -28.65 7.30 -4.53
C LYS A 11 -28.01 7.85 -3.25
N LEU A 12 -28.21 7.20 -2.11
CA LEU A 12 -27.62 7.61 -0.85
C LEU A 12 -26.08 7.53 -0.89
N TYR A 13 -25.52 6.45 -1.43
CA TYR A 13 -24.07 6.33 -1.61
C TYR A 13 -23.53 7.30 -2.65
N GLY A 14 -24.29 7.54 -3.73
CA GLY A 14 -23.97 8.52 -4.76
C GLY A 14 -23.87 9.93 -4.18
N LYS A 15 -24.81 10.32 -3.31
CA LYS A 15 -24.76 11.62 -2.62
C LYS A 15 -23.49 11.80 -1.81
N LYS A 16 -23.08 10.78 -1.04
CA LYS A 16 -21.83 10.81 -0.27
C LYS A 16 -20.59 10.99 -1.17
N LEU A 17 -20.61 10.44 -2.39
CA LEU A 17 -19.52 10.62 -3.35
C LEU A 17 -19.44 12.07 -3.86
N VAL A 18 -20.58 12.71 -4.09
CA VAL A 18 -20.66 14.13 -4.48
C VAL A 18 -20.18 15.04 -3.33
N GLU A 19 -20.69 14.83 -2.11
CA GLU A 19 -20.29 15.59 -0.92
C GLU A 19 -18.79 15.49 -0.63
N SER A 20 -18.18 14.33 -0.93
CA SER A 20 -16.75 14.09 -0.78
C SER A 20 -15.91 14.58 -1.98
N ARG A 21 -16.52 15.25 -2.96
CA ARG A 21 -15.87 15.76 -4.20
C ARG A 21 -15.14 14.67 -5.00
N HIS A 22 -15.70 13.46 -5.05
CA HIS A 22 -15.15 12.36 -5.84
C HIS A 22 -15.63 12.34 -7.29
N VAL A 23 -16.55 13.23 -7.69
CA VAL A 23 -17.05 13.35 -9.07
C VAL A 23 -16.25 14.45 -9.79
N LEU A 24 -15.67 14.12 -10.94
CA LEU A 24 -14.76 14.97 -11.71
C LEU A 24 -15.12 14.95 -13.20
N ASN A 25 -14.67 15.99 -13.93
CA ASN A 25 -14.71 16.08 -15.39
C ASN A 25 -16.09 15.77 -15.99
N VAL A 26 -17.15 16.32 -15.38
CA VAL A 26 -18.51 16.16 -15.89
C VAL A 26 -18.73 17.10 -17.07
N THR A 27 -18.98 16.53 -18.24
CA THR A 27 -19.21 17.26 -19.49
C THR A 27 -20.48 16.74 -20.16
N GLU A 28 -21.30 17.66 -20.66
CA GLU A 28 -22.48 17.36 -21.47
C GLU A 28 -22.09 17.48 -22.95
N LYS A 29 -22.35 16.42 -23.75
CA LYS A 29 -22.12 16.39 -25.19
C LYS A 29 -23.45 16.17 -25.90
N LEU A 30 -23.71 17.00 -26.90
CA LEU A 30 -24.86 16.85 -27.78
C LEU A 30 -24.50 15.89 -28.93
N ASP A 31 -25.27 14.82 -29.07
CA ASP A 31 -25.14 13.83 -30.14
C ASP A 31 -26.41 13.83 -30.99
N GLY A 32 -26.51 14.84 -31.86
CA GLY A 32 -27.71 15.10 -32.65
C GLY A 32 -28.90 15.51 -31.77
N LYS A 33 -29.95 14.67 -31.75
CA LYS A 33 -31.16 14.88 -30.92
C LYS A 33 -31.01 14.35 -29.50
N ASN A 34 -30.00 13.52 -29.24
CA ASN A 34 -29.78 12.92 -27.93
C ASN A 34 -28.69 13.69 -27.19
N CYS A 35 -28.81 13.73 -25.87
CA CYS A 35 -27.80 14.34 -25.02
C CYS A 35 -27.08 13.25 -24.22
N MET A 36 -25.75 13.32 -24.16
CA MET A 36 -24.92 12.41 -23.39
C MET A 36 -24.08 13.17 -22.38
N ILE A 37 -24.25 12.83 -21.11
CA ILE A 37 -23.41 13.32 -20.02
C ILE A 37 -22.29 12.30 -19.77
N GLN A 38 -21.06 12.77 -19.69
CA GLN A 38 -19.90 11.96 -19.34
C GLN A 38 -19.28 12.51 -18.06
N GLY A 39 -18.87 11.63 -17.14
CA GLY A 39 -18.22 12.00 -15.89
C GLY A 39 -17.24 10.94 -15.43
N SER A 40 -16.32 11.33 -14.55
CA SER A 40 -15.35 10.42 -13.91
C SER A 40 -15.58 10.42 -12.40
N VAL A 41 -15.52 9.25 -11.76
CA VAL A 41 -15.70 9.12 -10.31
C VAL A 41 -14.49 8.42 -9.70
N LEU A 42 -13.81 9.10 -8.77
CA LEU A 42 -12.62 8.58 -8.09
C LEU A 42 -12.92 7.30 -7.29
N SER A 43 -12.00 6.34 -7.31
CA SER A 43 -12.10 5.12 -6.51
C SER A 43 -11.85 5.41 -5.03
N GLN A 44 -12.81 5.07 -4.17
CA GLN A 44 -12.66 5.19 -2.71
C GLN A 44 -11.73 4.14 -2.09
N VAL A 45 -11.48 3.03 -2.81
CA VAL A 45 -10.87 1.82 -2.21
C VAL A 45 -9.37 1.72 -2.50
N LYS A 46 -8.89 2.29 -3.62
CA LYS A 46 -7.48 2.18 -4.04
C LYS A 46 -7.03 3.43 -4.78
N ILE A 47 -5.99 4.07 -4.27
CA ILE A 47 -5.36 5.28 -4.85
C ILE A 47 -4.78 4.99 -6.26
N ASN A 48 -4.34 3.75 -6.52
CA ASN A 48 -3.76 3.35 -7.81
C ASN A 48 -4.77 2.76 -8.80
N GLN A 49 -6.06 2.78 -8.49
CA GLN A 49 -7.09 2.30 -9.41
C GLN A 49 -7.59 3.45 -10.27
N SER A 50 -7.77 3.20 -11.57
CA SER A 50 -8.33 4.19 -12.49
C SER A 50 -9.75 4.59 -12.11
N ASP A 51 -10.08 5.85 -12.40
CA ASP A 51 -11.39 6.43 -12.16
C ASP A 51 -12.48 5.65 -12.88
N TYR A 52 -13.64 5.56 -12.22
CA TYR A 52 -14.84 4.99 -12.83
C TYR A 52 -15.40 5.96 -13.86
N LYS A 53 -15.38 5.56 -15.13
CA LYS A 53 -15.94 6.36 -16.22
C LYS A 53 -17.44 6.07 -16.31
N VAL A 54 -18.23 7.14 -16.23
CA VAL A 54 -19.69 7.09 -16.25
C VAL A 54 -20.18 7.83 -17.48
N GLN A 55 -21.11 7.22 -18.21
CA GLN A 55 -21.82 7.82 -19.33
C GLN A 55 -23.32 7.69 -19.08
N ILE A 56 -24.05 8.78 -19.22
CA ILE A 56 -25.50 8.85 -19.03
C ILE A 56 -26.08 9.39 -20.33
N LYS A 57 -26.94 8.60 -20.97
CA LYS A 57 -27.68 9.02 -22.15
C LYS A 57 -29.06 9.49 -21.75
N LEU A 58 -29.42 10.65 -22.25
CA LEU A 58 -30.70 11.31 -22.03
C LEU A 58 -31.53 11.25 -23.32
N THR A 59 -32.84 11.11 -23.12
CA THR A 59 -33.85 11.32 -24.16
C THR A 59 -34.08 12.81 -24.45
N GLU A 60 -34.91 13.11 -25.45
CA GLU A 60 -35.32 14.49 -25.79
C GLU A 60 -36.00 15.22 -24.60
N ASP A 61 -36.73 14.50 -23.73
CA ASP A 61 -37.36 15.04 -22.51
C ASP A 61 -36.40 15.16 -21.31
N ARG A 62 -35.08 15.03 -21.54
CA ARG A 62 -34.03 14.99 -20.51
C ARG A 62 -34.25 13.90 -19.45
N SER A 63 -34.98 12.83 -19.78
CA SER A 63 -35.07 11.66 -18.91
C SER A 63 -33.92 10.69 -19.20
N VAL A 64 -33.43 10.02 -18.16
CA VAL A 64 -32.35 9.06 -18.31
C VAL A 64 -32.86 7.82 -19.04
N TRP A 65 -32.29 7.54 -20.20
CA TRP A 65 -32.57 6.35 -21.01
C TRP A 65 -31.65 5.19 -20.62
N GLU A 66 -30.35 5.47 -20.50
CA GLU A 66 -29.32 4.47 -20.28
C GLU A 66 -28.17 5.08 -19.48
N THR A 67 -27.57 4.29 -18.59
CA THR A 67 -26.27 4.65 -18.01
C THR A 67 -25.30 3.50 -18.11
N ILE A 68 -24.04 3.84 -18.36
CA ILE A 68 -22.92 2.92 -18.53
C ILE A 68 -21.86 3.37 -17.53
N CYS A 69 -21.40 2.47 -16.70
CA CYS A 69 -20.31 2.74 -15.76
C CYS A 69 -19.29 1.60 -15.78
N THR A 70 -18.00 1.92 -15.70
CA THR A 70 -16.92 0.91 -15.72
C THR A 70 -16.80 0.08 -14.44
N CYS A 71 -17.65 0.29 -13.44
CA CYS A 71 -17.67 -0.55 -12.24
C CYS A 71 -18.43 -1.86 -12.47
N LEU A 72 -18.20 -2.87 -11.63
CA LEU A 72 -18.87 -4.19 -11.70
C LEU A 72 -20.40 -4.07 -11.77
N ALA A 73 -20.99 -3.18 -10.96
CA ALA A 73 -22.43 -2.94 -10.93
C ALA A 73 -22.94 -2.09 -12.12
N GLY A 74 -22.05 -1.44 -12.87
CA GLY A 74 -22.40 -0.51 -13.95
C GLY A 74 -22.91 -1.20 -15.21
N ASN A 75 -22.69 -2.52 -15.31
CA ASN A 75 -23.27 -3.38 -16.35
C ASN A 75 -24.69 -3.88 -15.97
N SER A 76 -25.19 -3.52 -14.78
CA SER A 76 -26.54 -3.88 -14.37
C SER A 76 -27.56 -2.89 -14.93
N LYS A 77 -28.75 -3.38 -15.30
CA LYS A 77 -29.86 -2.53 -15.78
C LYS A 77 -30.38 -1.55 -14.71
N GLN A 78 -29.99 -1.72 -13.45
CA GLN A 78 -30.48 -0.95 -12.30
C GLN A 78 -29.52 0.19 -11.90
N GLY A 79 -28.45 0.41 -12.65
CA GLY A 79 -27.48 1.47 -12.35
C GLY A 79 -26.64 1.19 -11.12
N CYS A 80 -25.82 2.17 -10.75
CA CYS A 80 -24.88 2.05 -9.65
C CYS A 80 -24.73 3.37 -8.91
N LYS A 81 -24.14 3.33 -7.71
CA LYS A 81 -23.79 4.53 -6.95
C LYS A 81 -22.99 5.59 -7.72
N HIS A 82 -22.16 5.20 -8.70
CA HIS A 82 -21.38 6.16 -9.49
C HIS A 82 -22.26 6.89 -10.51
N SER A 83 -23.15 6.17 -11.20
CA SER A 83 -24.17 6.78 -12.06
C SER A 83 -25.07 7.72 -11.26
N ALA A 84 -25.47 7.29 -10.06
CA ALA A 84 -26.24 8.11 -9.14
C ALA A 84 -25.49 9.40 -8.76
N ALA A 85 -24.20 9.30 -8.43
CA ALA A 85 -23.36 10.44 -8.08
C ALA A 85 -23.28 11.47 -9.21
N VAL A 86 -23.08 11.04 -10.46
CA VAL A 86 -23.04 11.97 -11.60
C VAL A 86 -24.40 12.62 -11.84
N CYS A 87 -25.51 11.88 -11.75
CA CYS A 87 -26.85 12.47 -11.84
C CYS A 87 -27.10 13.53 -10.75
N ILE A 88 -26.71 13.23 -9.51
CA ILE A 88 -26.86 14.16 -8.38
C ILE A 88 -25.98 15.38 -8.58
N PHE A 89 -24.71 15.20 -8.97
CA PHE A 89 -23.78 16.28 -9.28
C PHE A 89 -24.34 17.22 -10.35
N VAL A 90 -24.91 16.68 -11.43
CA VAL A 90 -25.53 17.50 -12.47
C VAL A 90 -26.77 18.23 -11.94
N ASN A 91 -27.60 17.59 -11.11
CA ASN A 91 -28.78 18.27 -10.58
C ASN A 91 -28.44 19.34 -9.51
N GLU A 92 -27.37 19.15 -8.73
CA GLU A 92 -26.99 20.03 -7.63
C GLU A 92 -26.01 21.14 -8.07
N GLU A 93 -24.92 20.80 -8.77
CA GLU A 93 -23.92 21.77 -9.22
C GLU A 93 -24.29 22.47 -10.54
N TYR A 94 -25.09 21.83 -11.40
CA TYR A 94 -25.40 22.35 -12.75
C TYR A 94 -26.63 23.25 -12.79
N THR A 95 -26.78 24.14 -11.81
CA THR A 95 -27.88 25.11 -11.82
C THR A 95 -27.51 26.48 -12.40
N SER A 96 -26.26 26.98 -12.35
CA SER A 96 -25.93 28.30 -12.96
C SER A 96 -24.49 28.83 -12.74
N SER A 97 -23.44 28.19 -13.26
CA SER A 97 -22.11 28.83 -13.39
C SER A 97 -21.76 29.18 -14.85
N LYS A 98 -22.66 29.86 -15.58
CA LYS A 98 -22.56 31.30 -15.95
C LYS A 98 -21.22 31.79 -16.54
N THR A 99 -21.10 31.68 -17.86
CA THR A 99 -21.07 32.77 -18.87
C THR A 99 -20.09 32.44 -20.01
N ASN A 100 -20.47 32.78 -21.23
CA ASN A 100 -19.70 32.64 -22.47
C ASN A 100 -18.52 33.64 -22.52
N LEU A 101 -18.19 34.28 -21.40
CA LEU A 101 -17.22 35.36 -21.29
C LEU A 101 -16.00 34.86 -20.51
N PRO A 102 -14.79 35.31 -20.87
CA PRO A 102 -13.58 34.95 -20.16
C PRO A 102 -13.68 35.37 -18.68
N LEU A 103 -13.20 34.48 -17.81
CA LEU A 103 -13.30 34.56 -16.35
C LEU A 103 -12.54 35.79 -15.80
N THR A 104 -13.20 36.94 -15.71
CA THR A 104 -12.70 38.07 -14.92
C THR A 104 -13.22 37.92 -13.49
N TRP A 105 -12.41 37.37 -12.59
CA TRP A 105 -12.71 37.44 -11.16
C TRP A 105 -12.83 38.91 -10.76
N ASN A 106 -14.06 39.37 -10.51
CA ASN A 106 -14.29 40.73 -10.05
C ASN A 106 -13.51 40.93 -8.74
N LYS A 107 -12.51 41.82 -8.79
CA LYS A 107 -11.79 42.26 -7.59
C LYS A 107 -12.83 42.81 -6.61
N PRO A 108 -12.93 42.29 -5.38
CA PRO A 108 -13.95 42.73 -4.43
C PRO A 108 -13.86 44.25 -4.20
N SER A 109 -15.01 44.90 -3.98
CA SER A 109 -15.07 46.35 -3.72
C SER A 109 -14.28 46.71 -2.46
N GLU A 110 -13.84 47.97 -2.32
CA GLU A 110 -13.07 48.41 -1.15
C GLU A 110 -13.82 48.17 0.16
N SER A 111 -15.14 48.41 0.17
CA SER A 111 -16.01 48.14 1.32
C SER A 111 -16.03 46.66 1.73
N GLN A 112 -15.96 45.73 0.78
CA GLN A 112 -15.90 44.29 1.06
C GLN A 112 -14.51 43.87 1.57
N ARG A 113 -13.44 44.49 1.08
CA ARG A 113 -12.07 44.25 1.60
C ARG A 113 -11.90 44.74 3.04
N GLU A 114 -12.62 45.80 3.41
CA GLU A 114 -12.60 46.34 4.77
C GLU A 114 -13.42 45.49 5.75
N LYS A 115 -14.59 45.00 5.31
CA LYS A 115 -15.47 44.15 6.10
C LYS A 115 -14.88 42.75 6.35
N TYR A 116 -14.09 42.26 5.39
CA TYR A 116 -13.33 41.02 5.47
C TYR A 116 -11.84 41.32 5.31
N LYS A 117 -11.24 42.02 6.29
CA LYS A 117 -9.78 42.15 6.35
C LYS A 117 -9.21 40.73 6.31
N LYS A 118 -8.32 40.46 5.34
CA LYS A 118 -7.58 39.19 5.27
C LYS A 118 -7.09 38.87 6.68
N GLY A 119 -7.39 37.66 7.13
CA GLY A 119 -7.09 37.21 8.48
C GLY A 119 -5.66 37.58 8.89
N CYS A 120 -5.48 37.74 10.20
CA CYS A 120 -4.17 38.00 10.80
C CYS A 120 -3.11 37.04 10.25
N LYS A 121 -1.89 37.55 10.01
CA LYS A 121 -0.79 36.75 9.46
C LYS A 121 -0.59 35.52 10.35
N ILE A 122 -0.12 34.42 9.76
CA ILE A 122 0.06 33.17 10.49
C ILE A 122 1.00 33.34 11.69
N ASN A 123 2.00 34.22 11.60
CA ASN A 123 2.91 34.57 12.69
C ASN A 123 2.23 35.34 13.84
N THR A 124 1.07 35.93 13.59
CA THR A 124 0.24 36.62 14.58
C THR A 124 -0.75 35.66 15.24
N LEU A 125 -1.28 34.69 14.48
CA LEU A 125 -2.12 33.61 15.00
C LEU A 125 -1.32 32.60 15.83
N PHE A 126 -0.13 32.28 15.34
CA PHE A 126 0.85 31.42 15.95
C PHE A 126 2.09 32.28 16.17
N SER A 127 2.06 33.10 17.22
CA SER A 127 3.28 33.72 17.73
C SER A 127 4.35 32.62 17.79
N PRO A 128 5.56 32.85 17.23
CA PRO A 128 6.63 31.87 17.34
C PRO A 128 6.72 31.53 18.81
N LYS A 129 6.35 30.28 19.17
CA LYS A 129 6.44 29.84 20.55
C LYS A 129 7.87 30.16 20.95
N ILE A 130 8.02 30.91 22.05
CA ILE A 130 9.29 31.01 22.79
C ILE A 130 9.90 29.63 22.66
N GLN A 131 11.10 29.53 22.11
CA GLN A 131 11.81 28.27 21.98
C GLN A 131 11.68 27.58 23.32
N MET A 132 10.74 26.63 23.42
CA MET A 132 10.76 25.69 24.52
C MET A 132 12.12 25.06 24.32
N SER A 133 12.95 25.15 25.36
CA SER A 133 14.26 24.53 25.38
C SER A 133 14.14 23.23 24.60
N SER A 134 14.89 23.12 23.51
CA SER A 134 15.02 21.86 22.81
C SER A 134 15.76 20.95 23.77
N ASP A 135 15.04 20.45 24.77
CA ASP A 135 15.34 19.19 25.39
C ASP A 135 15.24 18.23 24.22
N ASN A 136 16.42 17.98 23.64
CA ASN A 136 16.60 17.18 22.46
C ASN A 136 16.01 15.81 22.78
N PHE A 137 14.74 15.60 22.44
CA PHE A 137 14.15 14.28 22.46
C PHE A 137 14.85 13.48 21.36
N SER A 138 15.94 12.84 21.77
CA SER A 138 16.59 11.82 20.96
C SER A 138 15.64 10.65 20.88
N PHE A 139 15.48 10.07 19.70
CA PHE A 139 14.69 8.84 19.51
C PHE A 139 15.20 7.67 20.38
N GLN A 140 16.40 7.81 20.96
CA GLN A 140 17.00 6.88 21.91
C GLN A 140 16.43 7.01 23.35
N GLN A 141 15.69 8.08 23.65
CA GLN A 141 15.08 8.35 24.96
C GLN A 141 13.63 7.87 25.07
N ILE A 142 13.07 7.26 24.01
CA ILE A 142 11.81 6.54 24.11
C ILE A 142 12.13 5.24 24.86
N GLU A 143 12.06 5.28 26.19
CA GLU A 143 12.08 4.05 26.99
C GLU A 143 10.99 3.12 26.48
N ASN A 144 11.30 1.82 26.49
CA ASN A 144 10.43 0.75 26.04
C ASN A 144 8.99 1.01 26.49
N VAL A 145 8.03 0.79 25.57
CA VAL A 145 6.60 0.93 25.84
C VAL A 145 6.29 0.36 27.23
N PRO A 146 5.72 1.14 28.17
CA PRO A 146 5.52 0.68 29.53
C PRO A 146 4.76 -0.65 29.57
N GLU A 147 5.15 -1.53 30.48
CA GLU A 147 4.64 -2.91 30.53
C GLU A 147 3.11 -2.98 30.67
N SER A 148 2.53 -1.93 31.26
CA SER A 148 1.08 -1.70 31.38
C SER A 148 0.33 -1.61 30.03
N TYR A 149 0.99 -1.28 28.93
CA TYR A 149 0.35 -1.25 27.60
C TYR A 149 0.22 -2.65 26.97
N TYR A 150 0.99 -3.64 27.45
CA TYR A 150 0.92 -5.02 26.92
C TYR A 150 -0.30 -5.80 27.41
N SER A 151 -0.95 -5.33 28.47
CA SER A 151 -2.18 -5.91 29.03
C SER A 151 -3.45 -5.40 28.34
N ILE A 152 -3.37 -4.27 27.62
CA ILE A 152 -4.51 -3.69 26.89
C ILE A 152 -4.77 -4.53 25.63
N ASN A 153 -5.99 -5.06 25.47
CA ASN A 153 -6.36 -5.80 24.26
C ASN A 153 -6.77 -4.85 23.13
N CYS A 154 -5.80 -4.19 22.50
CA CYS A 154 -6.02 -3.34 21.35
C CYS A 154 -5.12 -3.72 20.16
N ALA A 155 -5.41 -3.16 18.98
CA ALA A 155 -4.65 -3.43 17.76
C ALA A 155 -3.16 -3.11 17.92
N PHE A 156 -2.83 -2.00 18.59
CA PHE A 156 -1.45 -1.59 18.84
C PHE A 156 -0.67 -2.64 19.67
N THR A 157 -1.27 -3.16 20.74
CA THR A 157 -0.65 -4.20 21.57
C THR A 157 -0.45 -5.52 20.81
N LYS A 158 -1.34 -5.86 19.87
CA LYS A 158 -1.13 -7.01 18.98
C LYS A 158 0.10 -6.81 18.09
N TYR A 159 0.31 -5.61 17.54
CA TYR A 159 1.50 -5.29 16.75
C TYR A 159 2.78 -5.36 17.58
N LEU A 160 2.78 -4.81 18.80
CA LEU A 160 3.95 -4.87 19.69
C LEU A 160 4.36 -6.31 20.02
N LYS A 161 3.38 -7.19 20.29
CA LYS A 161 3.64 -8.63 20.53
C LYS A 161 4.28 -9.30 19.31
N VAL A 162 3.79 -9.00 18.11
CA VAL A 162 4.37 -9.52 16.86
C VAL A 162 5.80 -9.01 16.65
N GLU A 163 6.05 -7.72 16.87
CA GLU A 163 7.38 -7.13 16.72
C GLU A 163 8.41 -7.77 17.67
N ASN A 164 8.00 -8.04 18.92
CA ASN A 164 8.86 -8.71 19.90
C ASN A 164 9.17 -10.16 19.48
N SER A 165 8.19 -10.92 19.00
CA SER A 165 8.42 -12.27 18.48
C SER A 165 9.35 -12.27 17.25
N VAL A 166 9.26 -11.26 16.39
CA VAL A 166 10.18 -11.11 15.24
C VAL A 166 11.61 -10.86 15.73
N LYS A 167 11.81 -9.98 16.72
CA LYS A 167 13.13 -9.72 17.32
C LYS A 167 13.75 -11.00 17.90
N GLU A 168 12.96 -11.80 18.61
CA GLU A 168 13.41 -13.10 19.14
C GLU A 168 13.87 -14.04 18.01
N LEU A 169 13.10 -14.16 16.93
CA LEU A 169 13.47 -14.98 15.77
C LEU A 169 14.75 -14.51 15.09
N GLU A 170 14.96 -13.20 14.95
CA GLU A 170 16.18 -12.63 14.39
C GLU A 170 17.42 -12.96 15.23
N THR A 171 17.30 -12.90 16.57
CA THR A 171 18.41 -13.29 17.45
C THR A 171 18.76 -14.76 17.32
N LEU A 172 17.75 -15.65 17.23
CA LEU A 172 17.94 -17.08 17.01
C LEU A 172 18.61 -17.37 15.66
N GLN A 173 18.20 -16.69 14.59
CA GLN A 173 18.84 -16.82 13.28
C GLN A 173 20.31 -16.39 13.30
N LYS A 174 20.65 -15.28 13.98
CA LYS A 174 22.04 -14.85 14.15
C LYS A 174 22.89 -15.90 14.88
N VAL A 175 22.35 -16.50 15.95
CA VAL A 175 23.03 -17.59 16.68
C VAL A 175 23.23 -18.82 15.80
N MET A 176 22.21 -19.22 15.03
CA MET A 176 22.31 -20.35 14.09
C MET A 176 23.36 -20.12 13.00
N LYS A 177 23.40 -18.91 12.42
CA LYS A 177 24.41 -18.52 11.43
C LYS A 177 25.84 -18.64 11.99
N LYS A 178 26.06 -18.14 13.21
CA LYS A 178 27.36 -18.25 13.89
C LYS A 178 27.76 -19.70 14.20
N LYS A 179 26.79 -20.55 14.59
CA LYS A 179 27.05 -22.00 14.77
C LYS A 179 27.43 -22.67 13.45
N ARG A 180 26.74 -22.35 12.35
CA ARG A 180 27.04 -22.90 11.01
C ARG A 180 28.43 -22.50 10.53
N GLU A 181 28.84 -21.25 10.76
CA GLU A 181 30.17 -20.76 10.40
C GLU A 181 31.27 -21.48 11.19
N LYS A 182 31.08 -21.67 12.50
CA LYS A 182 32.00 -22.48 13.32
C LYS A 182 32.11 -23.92 12.80
N LEU A 183 30.98 -24.54 12.47
CA LEU A 183 30.96 -25.91 11.91
C LEU A 183 31.74 -25.98 10.59
N LEU A 184 31.53 -25.01 9.70
CA LEU A 184 32.26 -24.95 8.42
C LEU A 184 33.78 -24.81 8.63
N ASN A 185 34.20 -23.99 9.60
CA ASN A 185 35.62 -23.83 9.93
C ASN A 185 36.23 -25.12 10.49
N VAL A 186 35.49 -25.87 11.33
CA VAL A 186 35.92 -27.19 11.80
C VAL A 186 36.04 -28.17 10.63
N CYS A 187 35.07 -28.23 9.72
CA CYS A 187 35.14 -29.09 8.54
C CYS A 187 36.34 -28.76 7.64
N LYS A 188 36.60 -27.46 7.41
CA LYS A 188 37.79 -27.02 6.66
C LYS A 188 39.09 -27.43 7.35
N ALA A 189 39.19 -27.24 8.67
CA ALA A 189 40.37 -27.65 9.44
C ALA A 189 40.59 -29.17 9.40
N LEU A 190 39.53 -29.97 9.51
CA LEU A 190 39.61 -31.43 9.36
C LEU A 190 40.07 -31.84 7.97
N TYR A 191 39.57 -31.18 6.92
CA TYR A 191 40.00 -31.44 5.55
C TYR A 191 41.48 -31.09 5.33
N GLU A 192 41.92 -29.92 5.80
CA GLU A 192 43.33 -29.51 5.76
C GLU A 192 44.24 -30.50 6.50
N LEU A 193 43.81 -31.00 7.67
CA LEU A 193 44.52 -32.04 8.40
C LEU A 193 44.57 -33.36 7.62
N GLN A 194 43.47 -33.77 7.00
CA GLN A 194 43.43 -34.97 6.14
C GLN A 194 44.30 -34.84 4.88
N PHE A 195 44.44 -33.64 4.35
CA PHE A 195 45.26 -33.39 3.17
C PHE A 195 46.75 -33.34 3.52
N LYS A 196 47.11 -32.69 4.64
CA LYS A 196 48.51 -32.55 5.11
C LYS A 196 49.05 -33.82 5.75
N VAL A 197 48.23 -34.50 6.55
CA VAL A 197 48.54 -35.81 7.10
C VAL A 197 47.87 -36.81 6.18
N ALA A 198 48.61 -37.39 5.25
CA ALA A 198 48.10 -38.50 4.44
C ALA A 198 47.70 -39.64 5.39
N PHE A 199 46.43 -39.72 5.75
CA PHE A 199 45.92 -40.84 6.53
C PHE A 199 45.87 -42.06 5.62
N TYR A 200 46.80 -42.98 5.87
CA TYR A 200 46.79 -44.32 5.30
C TYR A 200 45.98 -45.20 6.25
N CYS A 201 44.89 -45.80 5.78
CA CYS A 201 44.29 -46.92 6.49
C CYS A 201 45.13 -48.17 6.20
N TYR A 202 45.42 -48.95 7.23
CA TYR A 202 46.01 -50.27 7.09
C TYR A 202 44.88 -51.29 6.93
N GLU A 203 44.87 -52.02 5.82
CA GLU A 203 44.15 -53.29 5.73
C GLU A 203 45.20 -54.40 5.78
N SER A 204 45.21 -55.18 6.86
CA SER A 204 45.98 -56.42 6.92
C SER A 204 45.14 -57.54 6.30
N ILE A 205 45.57 -58.05 5.15
CA ILE A 205 44.98 -59.26 4.58
C ILE A 205 45.87 -60.42 5.03
N ILE A 206 45.35 -61.25 5.92
CA ILE A 206 46.02 -62.46 6.38
C ILE A 206 45.68 -63.57 5.39
N ASN A 207 46.66 -64.04 4.63
CA ASN A 207 46.54 -65.27 3.86
C ASN A 207 47.64 -66.23 4.33
N ASN A 208 47.20 -67.37 4.87
CA ASN A 208 47.96 -68.52 5.40
C ASN A 208 49.48 -68.45 5.20
N ASP A 209 50.17 -67.76 6.12
CA ASP A 209 51.63 -67.61 6.27
C ASP A 209 52.31 -66.37 5.69
N ASN A 210 51.58 -65.40 5.11
CA ASN A 210 52.17 -64.10 4.76
C ASN A 210 51.26 -62.91 5.11
N LEU A 211 51.73 -62.05 6.02
CA LEU A 211 51.07 -60.79 6.37
C LEU A 211 51.33 -59.76 5.26
N LYS A 212 50.35 -59.50 4.40
CA LYS A 212 50.41 -58.39 3.44
C LYS A 212 49.63 -57.20 3.98
N ILE A 213 50.34 -56.14 4.33
CA ILE A 213 49.76 -54.85 4.72
C ILE A 213 49.55 -54.03 3.45
N LYS A 214 48.30 -53.74 3.11
CA LYS A 214 47.96 -52.84 2.01
C LYS A 214 47.65 -51.47 2.60
N MET A 215 48.47 -50.47 2.26
CA MET A 215 48.22 -49.08 2.64
C MET A 215 47.37 -48.42 1.55
N THR A 216 46.15 -48.02 1.89
CA THR A 216 45.27 -47.30 0.96
C THR A 216 45.11 -45.85 1.43
N ARG A 217 45.46 -44.90 0.56
CA ARG A 217 45.27 -43.46 0.83
C ARG A 217 43.78 -43.14 0.79
N LEU A 218 43.22 -42.66 1.90
CA LEU A 218 41.83 -42.23 1.94
C LEU A 218 41.64 -41.02 1.00
N GLN A 219 40.78 -41.17 0.00
CA GLN A 219 40.35 -40.05 -0.84
C GLN A 219 38.99 -39.53 -0.37
N CYS A 220 38.82 -38.21 -0.37
CA CYS A 220 37.57 -37.57 0.02
C CYS A 220 36.40 -38.05 -0.89
N PRO A 221 35.27 -38.51 -0.31
CA PRO A 221 34.08 -38.91 -1.07
C PRO A 221 33.58 -37.80 -2.02
N GLU A 222 33.24 -38.15 -3.26
CA GLU A 222 32.89 -37.16 -4.31
C GLU A 222 31.73 -36.23 -3.96
N ASN A 223 30.79 -36.73 -3.16
CA ASN A 223 29.65 -36.01 -2.63
C ASN A 223 30.02 -34.85 -1.69
N LEU A 224 31.20 -34.86 -1.06
CA LEU A 224 31.69 -33.76 -0.22
C LEU A 224 32.54 -32.75 -1.01
N LYS A 225 33.10 -33.13 -2.17
CA LYS A 225 33.85 -32.21 -3.04
C LYS A 225 32.98 -31.09 -3.60
N LYS A 226 31.68 -31.35 -3.83
CA LYS A 226 30.74 -30.37 -4.41
C LYS A 226 30.34 -29.25 -3.45
N CYS A 227 30.47 -29.43 -2.13
CA CYS A 227 30.11 -28.41 -1.13
C CYS A 227 31.20 -27.34 -0.93
N MET A 228 32.33 -27.41 -1.64
CA MET A 228 33.51 -26.56 -1.41
C MET A 228 33.85 -25.63 -2.58
N ILE A 229 33.05 -25.59 -3.65
CA ILE A 229 33.18 -24.60 -4.73
C ILE A 229 32.09 -23.54 -4.52
N HIS A 230 32.33 -22.61 -3.58
CA HIS A 230 31.79 -21.25 -3.52
C HIS A 230 32.50 -20.46 -2.42
#